data_AF-A0A1X2HJ50-F1
#
_entry.id   AF-A0A1X2HJ50-F1
#
_cell.length_a   1.000
_cell.length_b   1.000
_cell.length_c   1.000
_cell.angle_alpha   90.00
_cell.angle_beta   90.00
_cell.angle_gamma   90.00
#
_symmetry.space_group_name_H-M   'P 1'
#
loop_
_entity.id
_entity.type
_entity.pdbx_description
1 polymer ?
#
loop_
_entity_poly.entity_id
_entity_poly.type
_entity_poly.pdbx_seq_one_letter_code
_entity_poly.pdbx_strand_id
1 'polypeptide(L)'
;MQRDGKRDFILSHEHFILEIRPDQRRIDGSAELIIQPLSGSLRTVRINSRQCRILETFVNDKRVEHQFTDAIANLKLEGETDISHHQTYKSRYLTAIREADEGELFITLPEDCVKPVRQFQPLHQ
;
A
#
# COMPACT_ATOMS: atom_id res chain seq x y z
N MET A 1 16.85 10.11 -6.46
CA MET A 1 15.83 10.98 -7.09
C MET A 1 14.48 10.36 -6.82
N GLN A 2 13.82 10.80 -5.77
CA GLN A 2 12.42 10.44 -5.48
C GLN A 2 11.58 11.32 -6.41
N ARG A 3 10.90 10.71 -7.39
CA ARG A 3 9.97 11.47 -8.24
C ARG A 3 8.76 11.78 -7.36
N ASP A 4 8.35 13.05 -7.31
CA ASP A 4 7.05 13.43 -6.75
C ASP A 4 5.96 12.80 -7.62
N GLY A 5 5.60 11.56 -7.31
CA GLY A 5 4.45 10.89 -7.88
C GLY A 5 3.21 11.73 -7.59
N LYS A 6 2.33 11.86 -8.58
CA LYS A 6 1.05 12.55 -8.42
C LYS A 6 0.31 11.92 -7.24
N ARG A 7 0.14 12.68 -6.16
CA ARG A 7 -0.57 12.21 -4.97
C ARG A 7 -2.07 12.21 -5.28
N ASP A 8 -2.72 11.08 -5.05
CA ASP A 8 -4.17 10.94 -5.27
C ASP A 8 -4.99 11.21 -4.00
N PHE A 9 -4.35 11.18 -2.84
CA PHE A 9 -4.94 11.44 -1.53
C PHE A 9 -3.88 11.98 -0.55
N ILE A 10 -4.35 12.55 0.57
CA ILE A 10 -3.53 12.90 1.73
C ILE A 10 -3.87 11.94 2.86
N LEU A 11 -2.87 11.38 3.53
CA LEU A 11 -3.06 10.64 4.77
C LEU A 11 -3.20 11.64 5.92
N SER A 12 -4.34 11.63 6.63
CA SER A 12 -4.61 12.54 7.75
C SER A 12 -4.40 11.88 9.11
N HIS A 13 -4.58 10.56 9.20
CA HIS A 13 -4.38 9.80 10.43
C HIS A 13 -3.94 8.38 10.13
N GLU A 14 -3.13 7.83 11.02
CA GLU A 14 -2.70 6.45 11.02
C GLU A 14 -2.74 5.89 12.45
N HIS A 15 -3.29 4.68 12.60
CA HIS A 15 -3.33 3.98 13.87
C HIS A 15 -3.00 2.51 13.64
N PHE A 16 -2.02 2.01 14.40
CA PHE A 16 -1.51 0.66 14.26
C PHE A 16 -1.72 -0.11 15.55
N ILE A 17 -2.32 -1.29 15.44
CA ILE A 17 -2.48 -2.23 16.54
C ILE A 17 -1.61 -3.44 16.20
N LEU A 18 -0.59 -3.69 17.02
CA LEU A 18 0.40 -4.73 16.75
C LEU A 18 0.50 -5.70 17.93
N GLU A 19 0.49 -6.99 17.62
CA GLU A 19 0.85 -8.08 18.52
C GLU A 19 2.21 -8.64 18.09
N ILE A 20 3.19 -8.59 19.00
CA ILE A 20 4.53 -9.10 18.75
C ILE A 20 4.59 -10.53 19.28
N ARG A 21 4.97 -11.48 18.41
CA ARG A 21 5.14 -12.90 18.74
C ARG A 21 6.60 -13.33 18.52
N PRO A 22 7.48 -13.15 19.52
CA PRO A 22 8.91 -13.43 19.38
C PRO A 22 9.23 -14.91 19.13
N ASP A 23 8.43 -15.80 19.70
CA ASP A 23 8.50 -17.26 19.52
C ASP A 23 8.34 -17.66 18.04
N GLN A 24 7.48 -16.94 17.32
CA GLN A 24 7.19 -17.16 15.91
C GLN A 24 7.95 -16.21 14.97
N ARG A 25 8.73 -15.28 15.54
CA ARG A 25 9.41 -14.20 14.80
C ARG A 25 8.46 -13.43 13.88
N ARG A 26 7.24 -13.17 14.35
CA ARG A 26 6.18 -12.53 13.58
C ARG A 26 5.57 -11.36 14.33
N ILE A 27 5.09 -10.38 13.58
CA ILE A 27 4.24 -9.30 14.06
C ILE A 27 2.90 -9.46 13.33
N ASP A 28 1.82 -9.57 14.10
CA ASP A 28 0.45 -9.61 13.59
C ASP A 28 -0.23 -8.30 13.97
N GLY A 29 -1.22 -7.85 13.20
CA GLY A 29 -1.88 -6.59 13.54
C GLY A 29 -2.78 -6.03 12.47
N SER A 30 -3.24 -4.80 12.73
CA SER A 30 -4.04 -4.00 11.80
C SER A 30 -3.49 -2.58 11.69
N ALA A 31 -3.76 -1.97 10.54
CA ALA A 31 -3.52 -0.57 10.27
C ALA A 31 -4.84 0.09 9.89
N GLU A 32 -5.20 1.16 10.59
CA GLU A 32 -6.32 2.02 10.29
C GLU A 32 -5.80 3.34 9.73
N LEU A 33 -6.23 3.68 8.52
CA LEU A 33 -5.76 4.84 7.78
C LEU A 33 -6.95 5.74 7.44
N ILE A 34 -6.87 7.01 7.81
CA ILE A 34 -7.83 8.02 7.37
C ILE A 34 -7.19 8.81 6.24
N ILE A 35 -7.82 8.78 5.08
CA ILE A 35 -7.33 9.46 3.88
C ILE A 35 -8.34 10.52 3.39
N GLN A 36 -7.81 11.62 2.89
CA GLN A 36 -8.56 12.65 2.18
C GLN A 36 -8.25 12.54 0.68
N PRO A 37 -9.21 12.10 -0.16
CA PRO A 37 -9.04 12.09 -1.60
C PRO A 37 -8.77 13.49 -2.14
N LEU A 38 -7.82 13.61 -3.07
CA LEU A 38 -7.54 14.87 -3.79
C LEU A 38 -8.40 15.03 -5.05
N SER A 39 -9.03 13.94 -5.51
CA SER A 39 -9.98 13.94 -6.62
C SER A 39 -11.25 13.16 -6.25
N GLY A 40 -12.40 13.64 -6.72
CA GLY A 40 -13.69 12.93 -6.63
C GLY A 40 -13.73 11.64 -7.47
N SER A 41 -12.76 11.44 -8.37
CA SER A 41 -12.65 10.26 -9.23
C SER A 41 -11.75 9.16 -8.66
N LEU A 42 -11.32 9.26 -7.40
CA LEU A 42 -10.45 8.25 -6.79
C LEU A 42 -11.21 6.93 -6.62
N ARG A 43 -10.72 5.87 -7.25
CA ARG A 43 -11.32 4.52 -7.21
C ARG A 43 -10.44 3.47 -6.54
N THR A 44 -9.14 3.72 -6.45
CA THR A 44 -8.18 2.76 -5.88
C THR A 44 -7.22 3.50 -4.98
N VAL A 45 -6.94 2.94 -3.80
CA VAL A 45 -5.87 3.41 -2.91
C VAL A 45 -4.68 2.49 -3.11
N ARG A 46 -3.51 3.08 -3.32
CA ARG A 46 -2.24 2.37 -3.46
C ARG A 46 -1.41 2.59 -2.21
N ILE A 47 -0.93 1.50 -1.63
CA ILE A 47 -0.15 1.51 -0.40
C ILE A 47 1.12 0.69 -0.62
N ASN A 48 2.25 1.23 -0.17
CA ASN A 48 3.48 0.46 -0.14
C ASN A 48 3.42 -0.55 1.00
N SER A 49 3.53 -1.83 0.69
CA SER A 49 3.47 -2.92 1.66
C SER A 49 4.40 -4.04 1.18
N ARG A 50 5.55 -4.20 1.83
CA ARG A 50 6.57 -5.18 1.44
C ARG A 50 6.78 -6.18 2.55
N GLN A 51 7.03 -7.44 2.19
CA GLN A 51 7.30 -8.52 3.13
C GLN A 51 6.17 -8.69 4.16
N CYS A 52 4.95 -8.34 3.75
CA CYS A 52 3.74 -8.47 4.54
C CYS A 52 2.79 -9.46 3.88
N ARG A 53 1.89 -10.04 4.68
CA ARG A 53 0.75 -10.80 4.18
C ARG A 53 -0.51 -10.04 4.54
N ILE A 54 -1.18 -9.51 3.54
CA ILE A 54 -2.48 -8.85 3.73
C ILE A 54 -3.52 -9.95 3.95
N LEU A 55 -4.18 -9.90 5.11
CA LEU A 55 -5.22 -10.86 5.46
C LEU A 55 -6.57 -10.38 4.92
N GLU A 56 -6.93 -9.14 5.26
CA GLU A 56 -8.21 -8.54 4.92
C GLU A 56 -8.08 -7.03 4.79
N THR A 57 -9.01 -6.43 4.04
CA THR A 57 -9.08 -5.00 3.79
C THR A 57 -10.52 -4.53 3.94
N PHE A 58 -10.70 -3.42 4.64
CA PHE A 58 -12.01 -2.83 4.91
C PHE A 58 -12.00 -1.34 4.54
N VAL A 59 -13.12 -0.87 4.01
CA VAL A 59 -13.37 0.55 3.73
C VAL A 59 -14.71 0.91 4.36
N ASN A 60 -14.70 1.76 5.39
CA ASN A 60 -15.89 2.11 6.17
C ASN A 60 -16.67 0.86 6.62
N ASP A 61 -15.95 -0.06 7.28
CA ASP A 61 -16.45 -1.36 7.78
C ASP A 61 -16.95 -2.36 6.71
N LYS A 62 -16.88 -2.01 5.43
CA LYS A 62 -17.20 -2.92 4.33
C LYS A 62 -15.93 -3.64 3.88
N ARG A 63 -15.97 -4.97 3.90
CA ARG A 63 -14.90 -5.79 3.33
C ARG A 63 -14.80 -5.51 1.83
N VAL A 64 -13.59 -5.24 1.35
CA VAL A 64 -13.32 -4.96 -0.07
C VAL A 64 -12.25 -5.91 -0.59
N GLU A 65 -12.26 -6.11 -1.90
CA GLU A 65 -11.16 -6.81 -2.57
C GLU A 65 -9.91 -5.94 -2.61
N HIS A 66 -8.76 -6.60 -2.47
CA HIS A 66 -7.45 -6.00 -2.67
C HIS A 66 -6.61 -6.85 -3.62
N GLN A 67 -5.68 -6.20 -4.30
CA GLN A 67 -4.64 -6.87 -5.07
C GLN A 67 -3.31 -6.59 -4.39
N PHE A 68 -2.53 -7.64 -4.15
CA PHE A 68 -1.24 -7.54 -3.48
C PHE A 68 -0.18 -8.26 -4.30
N THR A 69 0.88 -7.53 -4.65
CA THR A 69 2.02 -8.06 -5.39
C THR A 69 3.31 -7.57 -4.75
N ASP A 70 4.03 -8.47 -4.10
CA ASP A 70 5.34 -8.19 -3.51
C ASP A 70 6.46 -8.64 -4.46
N ALA A 71 7.10 -7.67 -5.11
CA ALA A 71 8.19 -7.91 -6.06
C ALA A 71 9.44 -8.54 -5.42
N ILE A 72 9.60 -8.47 -4.09
CA ILE A 72 10.77 -9.01 -3.40
C ILE A 72 10.48 -10.32 -2.64
N ALA A 73 9.21 -10.73 -2.51
CA ALA A 73 8.82 -11.94 -1.78
C ALA A 73 9.51 -13.22 -2.30
N ASN A 74 9.73 -13.31 -3.61
CA ASN A 74 10.35 -14.46 -4.26
C ASN A 74 11.76 -14.18 -4.78
N LEU A 75 12.38 -13.08 -4.35
CA LEU A 75 13.71 -12.72 -4.81
C LEU A 75 14.75 -13.71 -4.27
N LYS A 76 15.23 -14.58 -5.14
CA LYS A 76 16.28 -15.55 -4.83
C LYS A 76 17.40 -15.45 -5.86
N LEU A 77 18.61 -15.76 -5.41
CA LEU A 77 19.71 -16.10 -6.30
C LEU A 77 19.60 -17.60 -6.62
N GLU A 78 19.94 -17.98 -7.86
CA GLU A 78 19.89 -19.36 -8.30
C GLU A 78 21.15 -20.12 -7.85
N GLY A 79 21.01 -21.40 -7.51
CA GLY A 79 22.12 -22.28 -7.14
C GLY A 79 22.62 -22.14 -5.70
N GLU A 80 23.83 -22.63 -5.44
CA GLU A 80 24.53 -22.41 -4.17
C GLU A 80 25.06 -20.97 -4.11
N THR A 81 24.59 -20.21 -3.12
CA THR A 81 24.85 -18.77 -3.03
C THR A 81 25.59 -18.45 -1.75
N ASP A 82 26.66 -17.68 -1.86
CA ASP A 82 27.47 -17.21 -0.73
C ASP A 82 27.55 -15.68 -0.69
N ILE A 83 28.35 -15.15 0.24
CA ILE A 83 28.51 -13.71 0.43
C ILE A 83 29.10 -12.97 -0.79
N SER A 84 29.83 -13.67 -1.68
CA SER A 84 30.43 -13.05 -2.87
C SER A 84 29.36 -12.56 -3.86
N HIS A 85 28.17 -13.17 -3.82
CA HIS A 85 27.03 -12.84 -4.68
C HIS A 85 26.20 -11.64 -4.19
N HIS A 86 26.59 -10.99 -3.10
CA HIS A 86 25.88 -9.84 -2.52
C HIS A 86 25.60 -8.73 -3.56
N GLN A 87 26.56 -8.39 -4.43
CA GLN A 87 26.34 -7.33 -5.43
C GLN A 87 25.28 -7.72 -6.47
N THR A 88 25.24 -9.00 -6.84
CA THR A 88 24.22 -9.54 -7.75
C THR A 88 22.84 -9.48 -7.10
N TYR A 89 22.72 -9.94 -5.85
CA TYR A 89 21.46 -9.83 -5.10
C TYR A 89 21.00 -8.38 -4.97
N LYS A 90 21.91 -7.48 -4.56
CA LYS A 90 21.62 -6.05 -4.41
C LYS A 90 21.10 -5.45 -5.71
N SER A 91 21.71 -5.80 -6.84
CA SER A 91 21.27 -5.31 -8.15
C SER A 91 19.86 -5.80 -8.49
N ARG A 92 19.57 -7.09 -8.30
CA ARG A 92 18.22 -7.64 -8.54
C ARG A 92 17.18 -7.04 -7.59
N TYR A 93 17.53 -6.85 -6.32
CA TYR A 93 16.69 -6.23 -5.31
C TYR A 93 16.33 -4.79 -5.68
N LEU A 94 17.30 -3.99 -6.12
CA LEU A 94 17.06 -2.63 -6.57
C LEU A 94 16.20 -2.56 -7.83
N THR A 95 16.33 -3.53 -8.74
CA THR A 95 15.44 -3.65 -9.91
C THR A 95 14.01 -3.97 -9.48
N ALA A 96 13.81 -4.97 -8.62
CA ALA A 96 12.49 -5.35 -8.12
C ALA A 96 11.78 -4.19 -7.40
N ILE A 97 12.51 -3.41 -6.58
CA ILE A 97 11.94 -2.21 -5.94
C ILE A 97 11.47 -1.19 -6.97
N ARG A 98 12.24 -0.97 -8.04
CA ARG A 98 11.87 -0.01 -9.09
C ARG A 98 10.64 -0.46 -9.87
N GLU A 99 10.48 -1.76 -10.07
CA GLU A 99 9.29 -2.32 -10.72
C GLU A 99 8.04 -2.19 -9.84
N ALA A 100 8.20 -2.24 -8.52
CA ALA A 100 7.13 -2.04 -7.54
C ALA A 100 6.91 -0.59 -7.10
N ASP A 101 7.50 0.40 -7.78
CA ASP A 101 7.44 1.82 -7.40
C ASP A 101 6.01 2.40 -7.42
N GLU A 102 5.11 1.75 -8.17
CA GLU A 102 3.68 2.09 -8.24
C GLU A 102 2.86 1.62 -7.02
N GLY A 103 3.49 0.89 -6.08
CA GLY A 103 2.89 0.32 -4.87
C GLY A 103 2.61 -1.17 -4.95
N GLU A 104 2.67 -1.86 -3.81
CA GLU A 104 2.44 -3.32 -3.73
C GLU A 104 0.98 -3.69 -3.41
N LEU A 105 0.25 -2.84 -2.68
CA LEU A 105 -1.12 -3.08 -2.27
C LEU A 105 -2.07 -2.10 -2.95
N PHE A 106 -3.04 -2.64 -3.69
CA PHE A 106 -4.11 -1.91 -4.36
C PHE A 106 -5.45 -2.26 -3.71
N ILE A 107 -6.14 -1.27 -3.16
CA ILE A 107 -7.44 -1.44 -2.51
C ILE A 107 -8.50 -0.72 -3.34
N THR A 108 -9.48 -1.45 -3.85
CA THR A 108 -10.58 -0.85 -4.61
C THR A 108 -11.59 -0.23 -3.65
N LEU A 109 -11.89 1.06 -3.86
CA LEU A 109 -12.88 1.80 -3.09
C LEU A 109 -14.28 1.50 -3.63
N PRO A 110 -15.29 1.32 -2.74
CA PRO A 110 -16.68 1.25 -3.15
C PRO A 110 -17.13 2.53 -3.88
N GLU A 111 -18.07 2.41 -4.83
CA GLU A 111 -18.46 3.52 -5.73
C GLU A 111 -18.91 4.80 -5.00
N ASP A 112 -19.60 4.65 -3.87
CA ASP A 112 -20.17 5.74 -3.07
C ASP A 112 -19.21 6.29 -1.99
N CYS A 113 -17.99 5.75 -1.90
CA CYS A 113 -17.05 6.09 -0.84
C CYS A 113 -16.46 7.50 -1.00
N VAL A 114 -16.14 7.89 -2.24
CA VAL A 114 -15.56 9.19 -2.55
C VAL A 114 -16.64 10.08 -3.13
N LYS A 115 -17.07 11.09 -2.37
CA LYS A 115 -18.08 12.06 -2.80
C LYS A 115 -17.40 13.36 -3.19
N PRO A 116 -17.68 13.92 -4.37
CA PRO A 116 -17.23 15.27 -4.68
C PRO A 116 -17.84 16.24 -3.68
N VAL A 117 -17.02 17.20 -3.22
CA VAL A 117 -17.51 18.30 -2.39
C VAL A 117 -18.60 19.01 -3.19
N ARG A 118 -19.85 18.92 -2.73
CA ARG A 118 -20.95 19.67 -3.36
C ARG A 118 -20.58 21.14 -3.32
N GLN A 119 -20.44 21.77 -4.50
CA GLN A 119 -20.36 23.22 -4.57
C GLN A 119 -21.63 23.76 -3.93
N PHE A 120 -21.48 24.53 -2.86
CA PHE A 120 -22.58 25.29 -2.28
C PHE A 120 -23.12 26.21 -3.38
N GLN A 121 -24.31 25.92 -3.91
CA GLN A 121 -25.06 26.91 -4.67
C GLN A 121 -25.60 27.93 -3.66
N PRO A 122 -25.21 29.21 -3.72
CA PRO A 122 -25.85 30.22 -2.88
C PRO A 122 -27.32 30.31 -3.27
N LEU A 123 -28.20 30.19 -2.27
CA LEU A 123 -29.63 30.45 -2.40
C LEU A 123 -29.80 31.85 -3.02
N HIS A 124 -30.30 31.90 -4.25
CA HIS A 124 -30.71 33.16 -4.85
C HIS A 124 -31.98 33.59 -4.11
N GLN A 125 -31.89 34.71 -3.39
CA GLN A 125 -33.04 35.41 -2.81
C GLN A 125 -33.76 36.21 -3.89
#